data_AF-A0A966U9C8-F1
#
_entry.id   AF-A0A966U9C8-F1
#
_cell.length_a   1.000
_cell.length_b   1.000
_cell.length_c   1.000
_cell.angle_alpha   90.00
_cell.angle_beta   90.00
_cell.angle_gamma   90.00
#
_symmetry.space_group_name_H-M   'P 1'
#
loop_
_entity.id
_entity.type
_entity.pdbx_description
1 polymer ?
#
loop_
_entity_poly.entity_id
_entity_poly.type
_entity_poly.pdbx_seq_one_letter_code
_entity_poly.pdbx_strand_id
1 'polypeptide(L)'
;MIRIALVFEQAQEELRWEAALQEALDGAGMKAEVHRWDPQAAESDAHPQATESHAQPQATGNHPQPQGLAQAQPDAPLDRPLDRPLARAAGFDYAVGWLPPAAFFAAQPHLKAFFNAGAGVDAILHAQSVPRELAIYRLEDAGMGLQMAQYCSLACLQLIGQSQDYAFDQQHCRWQPREPRDAADYPVGIVGMGVLGRQVAASLQALGFPVQGYRKTDHSVENWQRFLRASRILILLAPLTEQTRGMVDAAALALLKPGAWLINAARGPLVDEADLLDALDRGVIDGAQLDVFCEEPLSPASPFWHHPKVRITPHIAASTLMQPAVKQIVAKMQQLMRGEQPSGLIDRDRAY
;
A
#
# COMPACT_ATOMS: atom_id res chain seq x y z
N MET A 1 -26.58 12.60 15.99
CA MET A 1 -25.32 13.21 15.51
C MET A 1 -24.34 12.06 15.36
N ILE A 2 -23.60 11.97 14.25
CA ILE A 2 -22.72 10.84 13.96
C ILE A 2 -21.42 11.02 14.73
N ARG A 3 -20.89 9.95 15.31
CA ARG A 3 -19.59 9.99 16.00
C ARG A 3 -18.56 9.19 15.21
N ILE A 4 -17.44 9.82 14.86
CA ILE A 4 -16.38 9.21 14.05
C ILE A 4 -15.08 9.20 14.86
N ALA A 5 -14.45 8.03 14.96
CA ALA A 5 -13.12 7.89 15.55
C ALA A 5 -12.03 7.98 14.49
N LEU A 6 -10.94 8.68 14.81
CA LEU A 6 -9.66 8.56 14.12
C LEU A 6 -8.76 7.61 14.92
N VAL A 7 -8.08 6.72 14.21
CA VAL A 7 -7.20 5.72 14.82
C VAL A 7 -5.92 5.61 13.99
N PHE A 8 -4.91 6.38 14.39
CA PHE A 8 -3.60 6.41 13.77
C PHE A 8 -2.53 6.30 14.86
N GLU A 9 -1.39 5.72 14.52
CA GLU A 9 -0.28 5.55 15.46
C GLU A 9 0.44 6.89 15.73
N GLN A 10 0.46 7.78 14.74
CA GLN A 10 1.15 9.07 14.82
C GLN A 10 0.16 10.23 15.01
N ALA A 11 0.34 10.99 16.11
CA ALA A 11 -0.51 12.14 16.42
C ALA A 11 -0.52 13.22 15.32
N GLN A 12 0.61 13.42 14.63
CA GLN A 12 0.71 14.39 13.51
C GLN A 12 -0.17 13.98 12.33
N GLU A 13 -0.22 12.67 12.02
CA GLU A 13 -1.06 12.14 10.96
C GLU A 13 -2.54 12.25 11.35
N GLU A 14 -2.86 11.91 12.59
CA GLU A 14 -4.21 12.01 13.13
C GLU A 14 -4.77 13.44 13.03
N LEU A 15 -3.98 14.47 13.35
CA LEU A 15 -4.36 15.88 13.22
C LEU A 15 -4.65 16.28 11.76
N ARG A 16 -3.85 15.77 10.81
CA ARG A 16 -4.06 16.03 9.37
C ARG A 16 -5.37 15.39 8.89
N TRP A 17 -5.65 14.17 9.32
CA TRP A 17 -6.91 13.48 9.05
C TRP A 17 -8.10 14.17 9.71
N GLU A 18 -7.99 14.65 10.95
CA GLU A 18 -9.05 15.38 11.64
C GLU A 18 -9.46 16.63 10.87
N ALA A 19 -8.50 17.47 10.50
CA ALA A 19 -8.77 18.70 9.78
C ALA A 19 -9.43 18.43 8.41
N ALA A 20 -8.86 17.52 7.62
CA ALA A 20 -9.36 17.21 6.29
C ALA A 20 -10.73 16.49 6.31
N LEU A 21 -10.93 15.59 7.27
CA LEU A 21 -12.21 14.89 7.42
C LEU A 21 -13.31 15.83 7.88
N GLN A 22 -13.04 16.73 8.83
CA GLN A 22 -14.01 17.72 9.28
C GLN A 22 -14.41 18.65 8.14
N GLU A 23 -13.45 19.15 7.36
CA GLU A 23 -13.72 19.98 6.17
C GLU A 23 -14.64 19.25 5.17
N ALA A 24 -14.33 17.98 4.87
CA ALA A 24 -15.13 17.17 3.94
C ALA A 24 -16.55 16.88 4.47
N LEU A 25 -16.71 16.64 5.77
CA LEU A 25 -18.00 16.42 6.42
C LEU A 25 -18.86 17.69 6.40
N ASP A 26 -18.27 18.85 6.69
CA ASP A 26 -18.94 20.14 6.68
C ASP A 26 -19.40 20.49 5.26
N GLY A 27 -18.53 20.30 4.25
CA GLY A 27 -18.87 20.48 2.84
C GLY A 27 -19.96 19.52 2.34
N ALA A 28 -20.09 18.36 2.97
CA ALA A 28 -21.14 17.37 2.70
C ALA A 28 -22.44 17.62 3.51
N GLY A 29 -22.48 18.65 4.36
CA GLY A 29 -23.63 18.96 5.22
C GLY A 29 -23.89 17.92 6.31
N MET A 30 -22.88 17.11 6.67
CA MET A 30 -23.03 16.02 7.62
C MET A 30 -22.85 16.52 9.07
N LYS A 31 -23.84 16.27 9.92
CA LYS A 31 -23.74 16.53 11.37
C LYS A 31 -22.96 15.41 12.06
N ALA A 32 -21.65 15.54 12.08
CA ALA A 32 -20.73 14.57 12.66
C ALA A 32 -19.74 15.22 13.63
N GLU A 33 -19.31 14.46 14.64
CA GLU A 33 -18.21 14.80 15.52
C GLU A 33 -17.04 13.86 15.23
N VAL A 34 -15.88 14.44 14.93
CA VAL A 34 -14.62 13.71 14.76
C VAL A 34 -13.86 13.73 16.06
N HIS A 35 -13.43 12.55 16.51
CA HIS A 35 -12.76 12.34 17.77
C HIS A 35 -11.49 11.53 17.57
N ARG A 36 -10.43 11.91 18.29
CA ARG A 36 -9.20 11.13 18.40
C ARG A 36 -9.37 10.04 19.45
N TRP A 37 -8.93 8.82 19.15
CA TRP A 37 -9.07 7.70 20.08
C TRP A 37 -7.86 7.58 21.00
N ASP A 38 -8.10 7.39 22.31
CA ASP A 38 -7.06 7.23 23.32
C ASP A 38 -6.75 5.73 23.58
N PRO A 39 -5.54 5.23 23.26
CA PRO A 39 -5.15 3.86 23.57
C PRO A 39 -5.03 3.58 25.07
N GLN A 40 -4.59 4.56 25.87
CA GLN A 40 -4.29 4.37 27.30
C GLN A 40 -5.56 4.31 28.15
N ALA A 41 -6.69 4.78 27.63
CA ALA A 41 -7.98 4.70 28.31
C ALA A 41 -8.61 3.29 28.25
N ALA A 42 -8.24 2.45 27.29
CA ALA A 42 -8.80 1.11 27.12
C ALA A 42 -8.23 0.08 28.11
N GLU A 43 -6.99 0.30 28.60
CA GLU A 43 -6.34 -0.60 29.57
C GLU A 43 -6.88 -0.40 31.00
N SER A 44 -7.41 0.79 31.34
CA SER A 44 -7.93 1.06 32.70
C SER A 44 -9.29 0.44 33.00
N ASP A 45 -10.05 0.03 31.98
CA ASP A 45 -11.36 -0.63 32.16
C ASP A 45 -11.24 -2.16 32.30
N ALA A 46 -10.04 -2.74 32.07
CA ALA A 46 -9.84 -4.17 32.18
C ALA A 46 -9.60 -4.66 33.62
N HIS A 47 -9.19 -3.80 34.58
CA HIS A 47 -8.91 -4.18 35.97
C HIS A 47 -9.27 -3.05 36.97
N PRO A 48 -10.29 -3.22 37.84
CA PRO A 48 -10.51 -2.31 38.95
C PRO A 48 -9.55 -2.62 40.12
N GLN A 49 -8.65 -1.67 40.37
CA GLN A 49 -7.82 -1.42 41.57
C GLN A 49 -6.64 -2.36 41.90
N ALA A 50 -5.44 -1.77 41.91
CA ALA A 50 -4.58 -1.72 43.09
C ALA A 50 -3.66 -0.49 43.02
N THR A 51 -3.78 0.39 44.01
CA THR A 51 -2.79 1.45 44.31
C THR A 51 -1.51 0.80 44.82
N GLU A 52 -0.40 0.94 44.11
CA GLU A 52 0.93 0.79 44.70
C GLU A 52 1.97 1.59 43.93
N SER A 53 2.74 2.40 44.66
CA SER A 53 3.88 3.14 44.14
C SER A 53 5.07 2.18 44.03
N HIS A 54 5.70 2.08 42.86
CA HIS A 54 7.17 1.94 42.76
C HIS A 54 7.69 2.05 41.33
N ALA A 55 8.82 2.75 41.23
CA ALA A 55 9.85 2.86 40.22
C ALA A 55 9.72 2.08 38.89
N GLN A 56 9.91 2.84 37.80
CA GLN A 56 10.20 2.38 36.44
C GLN A 56 11.37 1.38 36.38
N PRO A 57 11.26 0.33 35.57
CA PRO A 57 12.38 -0.24 34.84
C PRO A 57 12.32 0.21 33.37
N GLN A 58 13.42 0.80 32.91
CA GLN A 58 13.70 1.01 31.48
C GLN A 58 13.76 -0.35 30.78
N ALA A 59 12.85 -0.60 29.85
CA ALA A 59 12.92 -1.72 28.93
C ALA A 59 13.19 -1.17 27.52
N THR A 60 14.42 -1.41 27.04
CA THR A 60 14.87 -1.18 25.68
C THR A 60 14.26 -2.24 24.76
N GLY A 61 13.17 -1.91 24.08
CA GLY A 61 12.56 -2.74 23.03
C GLY A 61 12.55 -1.96 21.72
N ASN A 62 13.58 -2.13 20.90
CA ASN A 62 13.64 -1.59 19.55
C ASN A 62 12.71 -2.41 18.64
N HIS A 63 11.50 -1.88 18.37
CA HIS A 63 10.68 -2.33 17.25
C HIS A 63 10.96 -1.41 16.05
N PRO A 64 11.43 -1.94 14.90
CA PRO A 64 11.65 -1.12 13.71
C PRO A 64 10.32 -0.69 13.09
N GLN A 65 10.19 0.60 12.83
CA GLN A 65 8.99 1.29 12.36
C GLN A 65 8.92 1.32 10.83
N PRO A 66 7.77 1.03 10.18
CA PRO A 66 7.60 1.29 8.76
C PRO A 66 7.46 2.81 8.51
N GLN A 67 8.53 3.45 8.04
CA GLN A 67 8.56 4.88 7.68
C GLN A 67 8.04 5.20 6.26
N GLY A 68 7.26 4.32 5.64
CA GLY A 68 6.81 4.44 4.24
C GLY A 68 5.58 5.33 3.99
N LEU A 69 4.85 5.76 5.03
CA LEU A 69 3.63 6.55 4.86
C LEU A 69 3.69 7.81 5.71
N ALA A 70 4.33 8.85 5.15
CA ALA A 70 4.19 10.28 5.42
C ALA A 70 5.54 11.02 5.32
N GLN A 71 6.19 10.98 4.16
CA GLN A 71 7.03 12.12 3.77
C GLN A 71 6.31 12.90 2.65
N ALA A 72 5.18 13.49 3.03
CA ALA A 72 4.80 14.76 2.40
C ALA A 72 5.73 15.83 2.98
N GLN A 73 6.28 16.68 2.10
CA GLN A 73 7.16 17.81 2.43
C GLN A 73 6.75 18.60 3.68
N PRO A 74 7.71 19.24 4.36
CA PRO A 74 7.41 20.12 5.49
C PRO A 74 6.79 21.41 4.94
N ASP A 75 5.47 21.56 5.04
CA ASP A 75 4.83 22.86 4.93
C ASP A 75 3.93 23.13 6.15
N ALA A 76 4.27 24.25 6.80
CA ALA A 76 3.69 24.93 7.96
C ALA A 76 3.40 24.09 9.22
N PRO A 77 3.97 24.44 10.39
CA PRO A 77 3.47 23.91 11.65
C PRO A 77 1.98 24.27 11.77
N LEU A 78 1.14 23.25 11.95
CA LEU A 78 -0.23 23.44 12.40
C LEU A 78 -0.14 23.93 13.84
N ASP A 79 -0.04 25.24 14.03
CA ASP A 79 -0.10 25.94 15.34
C ASP A 79 -1.53 25.90 15.92
N ARG A 80 -2.16 24.72 15.94
CA ARG A 80 -3.37 24.49 16.71
C ARG A 80 -2.98 23.72 17.96
N PRO A 81 -3.19 24.28 19.16
CA PRO A 81 -2.90 23.56 20.38
C PRO A 81 -3.76 22.27 20.43
N LEU A 82 -3.17 21.21 20.99
CA LEU A 82 -3.71 19.85 21.13
C LEU A 82 -4.97 19.76 22.02
N ASP A 83 -5.65 20.88 22.28
CA ASP A 83 -6.57 21.14 23.40
C ASP A 83 -7.93 20.43 23.31
N ARG A 84 -8.20 19.63 22.26
CA ARG A 84 -9.36 18.74 22.27
C ARG A 84 -9.04 17.49 23.09
N PRO A 85 -9.76 17.22 24.20
CA PRO A 85 -9.55 16.02 24.99
C PRO A 85 -9.73 14.78 24.12
N LEU A 86 -8.82 13.81 24.22
CA LEU A 86 -8.96 12.51 23.57
C LEU A 86 -10.28 11.88 24.04
N ALA A 87 -11.04 11.31 23.11
CA ALA A 87 -12.35 10.79 23.43
C ALA A 87 -12.23 9.41 24.07
N ARG A 88 -12.50 9.35 25.37
CA ARG A 88 -12.65 8.13 26.17
C ARG A 88 -13.75 7.17 25.67
N ALA A 89 -14.73 7.68 24.93
CA ALA A 89 -16.06 7.09 24.89
C ALA A 89 -16.25 6.04 23.80
N ALA A 90 -16.72 4.86 24.21
CA ALA A 90 -17.43 3.91 23.36
C ALA A 90 -18.60 4.57 22.59
N GLY A 91 -19.07 3.91 21.54
CA GLY A 91 -20.25 4.34 20.79
C GLY A 91 -19.93 5.26 19.61
N PHE A 92 -18.82 5.01 18.93
CA PHE A 92 -18.59 5.56 17.58
C PHE A 92 -19.44 4.80 16.56
N ASP A 93 -20.02 5.53 15.60
CA ASP A 93 -20.72 4.95 14.46
C ASP A 93 -19.75 4.45 13.39
N TYR A 94 -18.68 5.23 13.16
CA TYR A 94 -17.67 4.94 12.14
C TYR A 94 -16.26 5.20 12.67
N ALA A 95 -15.27 4.61 12.01
CA ALA A 95 -13.87 4.85 12.32
C ALA A 95 -13.05 4.96 11.03
N VAL A 96 -12.04 5.82 11.04
CA VAL A 96 -11.06 5.98 9.97
C VAL A 96 -9.68 5.77 10.56
N GLY A 97 -8.86 4.94 9.94
CA GLY A 97 -7.55 4.67 10.52
C GLY A 97 -6.64 3.78 9.69
N TRP A 98 -5.41 3.67 10.17
CA TRP A 98 -4.39 2.77 9.66
C TRP A 98 -3.83 1.98 10.84
N LEU A 99 -3.78 0.64 10.72
CA LEU A 99 -3.28 -0.25 11.78
C LEU A 99 -3.88 0.02 13.18
N PRO A 100 -5.23 0.05 13.32
CA PRO A 100 -5.84 0.25 14.62
C PRO A 100 -5.46 -0.87 15.60
N PRO A 101 -5.15 -0.56 16.87
CA PRO A 101 -4.79 -1.57 17.87
C PRO A 101 -5.99 -2.46 18.20
N ALA A 102 -5.71 -3.68 18.64
CA ALA A 102 -6.75 -4.68 18.90
C ALA A 102 -7.82 -4.22 19.90
N ALA A 103 -7.40 -3.50 20.94
CA ALA A 103 -8.27 -2.94 21.97
C ALA A 103 -9.30 -1.95 21.40
N PHE A 104 -9.01 -1.29 20.28
CA PHE A 104 -9.94 -0.36 19.63
C PHE A 104 -11.24 -1.07 19.26
N PHE A 105 -11.16 -2.19 18.54
CA PHE A 105 -12.36 -2.88 18.08
C PHE A 105 -13.16 -3.50 19.23
N ALA A 106 -12.47 -4.03 20.25
CA ALA A 106 -13.11 -4.55 21.44
C ALA A 106 -13.93 -3.49 22.19
N ALA A 107 -13.44 -2.24 22.22
CA ALA A 107 -14.12 -1.12 22.86
C ALA A 107 -15.29 -0.54 22.04
N GLN A 108 -15.50 -0.97 20.78
CA GLN A 108 -16.49 -0.39 19.86
C GLN A 108 -17.48 -1.43 19.31
N PRO A 109 -18.33 -2.04 20.16
CA PRO A 109 -19.27 -3.09 19.73
C PRO A 109 -20.38 -2.60 18.79
N HIS A 110 -20.59 -1.28 18.69
CA HIS A 110 -21.63 -0.67 17.85
C HIS A 110 -21.08 -0.03 16.56
N LEU A 111 -19.80 -0.25 16.26
CA LEU A 111 -19.16 0.29 15.07
C LEU A 111 -19.83 -0.26 13.80
N LYS A 112 -20.37 0.62 12.97
CA LYS A 112 -21.08 0.24 11.74
C LYS A 112 -20.12 -0.07 10.61
N ALA A 113 -19.04 0.71 10.50
CA ALA A 113 -17.99 0.46 9.52
C ALA A 113 -16.64 1.05 9.94
N PHE A 114 -15.57 0.41 9.50
CA PHE A 114 -14.20 0.92 9.55
C PHE A 114 -13.71 1.27 8.14
N PHE A 115 -13.11 2.45 7.98
CA PHE A 115 -12.52 2.94 6.75
C PHE A 115 -11.00 2.87 6.88
N ASN A 116 -10.39 1.90 6.20
CA ASN A 116 -8.95 1.75 6.13
C ASN A 116 -8.34 2.88 5.30
N ALA A 117 -7.40 3.62 5.90
CA ALA A 117 -6.70 4.77 5.31
C ALA A 117 -5.62 4.36 4.28
N GLY A 118 -5.90 3.34 3.47
CA GLY A 118 -5.03 2.86 2.41
C GLY A 118 -5.72 1.86 1.49
N ALA A 119 -5.06 1.54 0.37
CA ALA A 119 -5.57 0.56 -0.60
C ALA A 119 -5.38 -0.89 -0.14
N GLY A 120 -4.27 -1.20 0.52
CA GLY A 120 -4.01 -2.54 1.02
C GLY A 120 -4.60 -2.77 2.41
N VAL A 121 -5.01 -3.99 2.65
CA VAL A 121 -5.80 -4.38 3.83
C VAL A 121 -5.18 -5.57 4.57
N ASP A 122 -4.08 -6.11 4.06
CA ASP A 122 -3.36 -7.25 4.65
C ASP A 122 -3.08 -7.03 6.14
N ALA A 123 -2.57 -5.85 6.50
CA ALA A 123 -2.20 -5.53 7.87
C ALA A 123 -3.39 -5.53 8.86
N ILE A 124 -4.54 -4.97 8.47
CA ILE A 124 -5.76 -5.00 9.32
C ILE A 124 -6.41 -6.39 9.34
N LEU A 125 -6.31 -7.16 8.27
CA LEU A 125 -6.87 -8.52 8.21
C LEU A 125 -6.06 -9.52 9.04
N HIS A 126 -4.75 -9.30 9.19
CA HIS A 126 -3.89 -10.10 10.07
C HIS A 126 -4.09 -9.78 11.56
N ALA A 127 -4.72 -8.66 11.90
CA ALA A 127 -5.09 -8.35 13.29
C ALA A 127 -6.23 -9.28 13.75
N GLN A 128 -5.95 -10.15 14.72
CA GLN A 128 -6.87 -11.21 15.17
C GLN A 128 -8.16 -10.70 15.85
N SER A 129 -8.23 -9.42 16.17
CA SER A 129 -9.26 -8.82 17.02
C SER A 129 -10.37 -8.09 16.25
N VAL A 130 -10.33 -8.06 14.91
CA VAL A 130 -11.35 -7.33 14.14
C VAL A 130 -12.61 -8.19 14.02
N PRO A 131 -13.79 -7.75 14.51
CA PRO A 131 -15.02 -8.52 14.42
C PRO A 131 -15.33 -8.94 12.98
N ARG A 132 -15.73 -10.21 12.79
CA ARG A 132 -15.95 -10.77 11.45
C ARG A 132 -17.06 -10.05 10.69
N GLU A 133 -18.07 -9.58 11.42
CA GLU A 133 -19.26 -8.91 10.89
C GLU A 133 -19.05 -7.41 10.64
N LEU A 134 -17.94 -6.82 11.12
CA LEU A 134 -17.65 -5.41 10.92
C LEU A 134 -17.35 -5.15 9.44
N ALA A 135 -18.12 -4.24 8.84
CA ALA A 135 -17.87 -3.78 7.48
C ALA A 135 -16.56 -2.99 7.43
N ILE A 136 -15.63 -3.42 6.57
CA ILE A 136 -14.36 -2.73 6.36
C ILE A 136 -14.29 -2.24 4.92
N TYR A 137 -14.10 -0.94 4.74
CA TYR A 137 -13.95 -0.30 3.46
C TYR A 137 -12.51 0.13 3.25
N ARG A 138 -11.92 -0.20 2.11
CA ARG A 138 -10.61 0.29 1.69
C ARG A 138 -10.72 1.50 0.76
N LEU A 139 -9.63 2.23 0.62
CA LEU A 139 -9.48 3.21 -0.46
C LEU A 139 -9.26 2.47 -1.78
N GLU A 140 -9.85 2.99 -2.86
CA GLU A 140 -9.82 2.32 -4.17
C GLU A 140 -8.88 3.01 -5.16
N ASP A 141 -8.88 4.34 -5.16
CA ASP A 141 -8.00 5.15 -5.99
C ASP A 141 -7.43 6.25 -5.09
N ALA A 142 -8.26 7.14 -4.54
CA ALA A 142 -7.81 8.24 -3.68
C ALA A 142 -6.55 8.96 -4.21
N GLY A 143 -6.39 9.03 -5.54
CA GLY A 143 -5.24 9.61 -6.24
C GLY A 143 -4.07 8.66 -6.51
N MET A 144 -4.12 7.42 -6.04
CA MET A 144 -3.08 6.40 -6.22
C MET A 144 -3.04 5.86 -7.65
N GLY A 145 -4.16 5.81 -8.36
CA GLY A 145 -4.22 5.25 -9.72
C GLY A 145 -3.31 5.98 -10.71
N LEU A 146 -3.32 7.31 -10.66
CA LEU A 146 -2.44 8.13 -11.51
C LEU A 146 -0.98 8.00 -11.11
N GLN A 147 -0.67 8.04 -9.81
CA GLN A 147 0.69 7.87 -9.30
C GLN A 147 1.27 6.51 -9.71
N MET A 148 0.49 5.44 -9.55
CA MET A 148 0.91 4.09 -9.94
C MET A 148 1.16 3.97 -11.44
N ALA A 149 0.28 4.58 -12.25
CA ALA A 149 0.46 4.66 -13.70
C ALA A 149 1.73 5.42 -14.08
N GLN A 150 2.02 6.55 -13.42
CA GLN A 150 3.26 7.32 -13.63
C GLN A 150 4.49 6.51 -13.23
N TYR A 151 4.48 5.86 -12.06
CA TYR A 151 5.58 5.05 -11.56
C TYR A 151 5.91 3.88 -12.50
N CYS A 152 4.90 3.09 -12.88
CA CYS A 152 5.09 1.95 -13.78
C CYS A 152 5.50 2.39 -15.19
N SER A 153 4.94 3.50 -15.69
CA SER A 153 5.33 4.07 -16.99
C SER A 153 6.78 4.54 -16.97
N LEU A 154 7.20 5.24 -15.91
CA LEU A 154 8.59 5.66 -15.74
C LEU A 154 9.53 4.45 -15.73
N ALA A 155 9.21 3.41 -14.97
CA ALA A 155 10.01 2.18 -14.91
C ALA A 155 10.20 1.53 -16.30
N CYS A 156 9.12 1.41 -17.08
CA CYS A 156 9.15 0.85 -18.43
C CYS A 156 9.90 1.74 -19.42
N LEU A 157 9.70 3.06 -19.35
CA LEU A 157 10.40 4.02 -20.20
C LEU A 157 11.89 4.08 -19.90
N GLN A 158 12.30 4.00 -18.62
CA GLN A 158 13.72 3.92 -18.24
C GLN A 158 14.39 2.65 -18.77
N LEU A 159 13.64 1.54 -18.84
CA LEU A 159 14.12 0.28 -19.39
C LEU A 159 14.38 0.39 -20.90
N ILE A 160 13.38 0.79 -21.69
CA ILE A 160 13.57 0.90 -23.16
C ILE A 160 14.49 2.07 -23.52
N GLY A 161 14.51 3.12 -22.70
CA GLY A 161 15.42 4.26 -22.81
C GLY A 161 16.84 3.98 -22.33
N GLN A 162 17.13 2.77 -21.82
CA GLN A 162 18.47 2.35 -21.39
C GLN A 162 19.08 3.30 -20.34
N SER A 163 18.24 3.86 -19.45
CA SER A 163 18.67 4.95 -18.55
C SER A 163 19.79 4.54 -17.59
N GLN A 164 19.84 3.28 -17.15
CA GLN A 164 20.93 2.77 -16.31
C GLN A 164 22.26 2.71 -17.07
N ASP A 165 22.23 2.21 -18.31
CA ASP A 165 23.43 2.14 -19.14
C ASP A 165 23.98 3.54 -19.42
N TYR A 166 23.11 4.50 -19.74
CA TYR A 166 23.52 5.88 -19.96
C TYR A 166 23.99 6.58 -18.68
N ALA A 167 23.38 6.29 -17.53
CA ALA A 167 23.87 6.80 -16.24
C ALA A 167 25.28 6.27 -15.94
N PHE A 168 25.53 4.99 -16.21
CA PHE A 168 26.87 4.39 -16.09
C PHE A 168 27.86 5.06 -17.04
N ASP A 169 27.50 5.22 -18.33
CA ASP A 169 28.36 5.87 -19.31
C ASP A 169 28.69 7.32 -18.92
N GLN A 170 27.71 8.06 -18.38
CA GLN A 170 27.90 9.42 -17.87
C GLN A 170 28.91 9.46 -16.70
N GLN A 171 28.78 8.55 -15.72
CA GLN A 171 29.72 8.44 -14.60
C GLN A 171 31.16 8.16 -15.05
N HIS A 172 31.34 7.55 -16.23
CA HIS A 172 32.64 7.20 -16.79
C HIS A 172 33.05 8.10 -17.97
N CYS A 173 32.36 9.23 -18.19
CA CYS A 173 32.63 10.16 -19.29
C CYS A 173 32.66 9.49 -20.68
N ARG A 174 31.81 8.48 -20.90
CA ARG A 174 31.71 7.73 -22.15
C ARG A 174 30.59 8.30 -23.02
N TRP A 175 30.92 8.67 -24.25
CA TRP A 175 29.93 8.99 -25.28
C TRP A 175 29.67 7.74 -26.13
N GLN A 176 28.66 6.95 -25.76
CA GLN A 176 28.35 5.70 -26.44
C GLN A 176 26.87 5.59 -26.82
N PRO A 177 26.52 5.91 -28.08
CA PRO A 177 25.19 5.64 -28.60
C PRO A 177 24.84 4.15 -28.53
N ARG A 178 23.59 3.83 -28.21
CA ARG A 178 23.07 2.45 -28.16
C ARG A 178 21.89 2.32 -29.11
N GLU A 179 21.69 1.10 -29.60
CA GLU A 179 20.54 0.80 -30.45
C GLU A 179 19.24 1.14 -29.72
N PRO A 180 18.30 1.85 -30.37
CA PRO A 180 16.98 2.11 -29.81
C PRO A 180 16.23 0.80 -29.51
N ARG A 181 15.42 0.81 -28.45
CA ARG A 181 14.51 -0.28 -28.10
C ARG A 181 13.08 0.20 -28.35
N ASP A 182 12.30 -0.58 -29.09
CA ASP A 182 10.90 -0.27 -29.34
C ASP A 182 10.03 -0.82 -28.20
N ALA A 183 9.05 -0.06 -27.72
CA ALA A 183 8.08 -0.51 -26.72
C ALA A 183 7.31 -1.76 -27.19
N ALA A 184 7.11 -1.91 -28.50
CA ALA A 184 6.44 -3.07 -29.11
C ALA A 184 7.16 -4.41 -28.82
N ASP A 185 8.46 -4.38 -28.56
CA ASP A 185 9.29 -5.57 -28.27
C ASP A 185 9.30 -5.97 -26.78
N TYR A 186 8.57 -5.23 -25.93
CA TYR A 186 8.52 -5.39 -24.49
C TYR A 186 7.08 -5.64 -24.01
N PRO A 187 6.50 -6.82 -24.30
CA PRO A 187 5.16 -7.14 -23.83
C PRO A 187 5.12 -7.13 -22.29
N VAL A 188 4.16 -6.41 -21.75
CA VAL A 188 3.95 -6.19 -20.32
C VAL A 188 2.85 -7.12 -19.81
N GLY A 189 3.19 -7.95 -18.83
CA GLY A 189 2.24 -8.71 -18.03
C GLY A 189 1.95 -8.00 -16.71
N ILE A 190 0.69 -7.69 -16.43
CA ILE A 190 0.27 -7.08 -15.16
C ILE A 190 -0.48 -8.09 -14.30
N VAL A 191 0.06 -8.42 -13.14
CA VAL A 191 -0.60 -9.23 -12.11
C VAL A 191 -1.41 -8.31 -11.23
N GLY A 192 -2.74 -8.43 -11.26
CA GLY A 192 -3.65 -7.58 -10.49
C GLY A 192 -4.34 -6.50 -11.33
N MET A 193 -5.31 -6.90 -12.14
CA MET A 193 -6.13 -5.99 -12.97
C MET A 193 -7.28 -5.31 -12.21
N GLY A 194 -6.97 -4.83 -11.00
CA GLY A 194 -7.86 -4.05 -10.13
C GLY A 194 -8.05 -2.60 -10.61
N VAL A 195 -8.35 -1.69 -9.69
CA VAL A 195 -8.48 -0.25 -10.00
C VAL A 195 -7.16 0.31 -10.54
N LEU A 196 -6.06 0.08 -9.80
CA LEU A 196 -4.73 0.56 -10.19
C LEU A 196 -4.20 -0.11 -11.47
N GLY A 197 -4.26 -1.44 -11.55
CA GLY A 197 -3.72 -2.18 -12.68
C GLY A 197 -4.38 -1.84 -14.02
N ARG A 198 -5.68 -1.51 -14.04
CA ARG A 198 -6.35 -1.06 -15.27
C ARG A 198 -5.84 0.30 -15.74
N GLN A 199 -5.55 1.22 -14.82
CA GLN A 199 -5.02 2.53 -15.18
C GLN A 199 -3.57 2.43 -15.69
N VAL A 200 -2.75 1.61 -15.04
CA VAL A 200 -1.39 1.29 -15.50
C VAL A 200 -1.44 0.66 -16.91
N ALA A 201 -2.32 -0.31 -17.13
CA ALA A 201 -2.49 -0.94 -18.44
C ALA A 201 -2.82 0.08 -19.53
N ALA A 202 -3.79 0.96 -19.28
CA ALA A 202 -4.20 1.99 -20.23
C ALA A 202 -3.05 2.97 -20.56
N SER A 203 -2.29 3.40 -19.54
CA SER A 203 -1.14 4.28 -19.75
C SER A 203 -0.02 3.62 -20.56
N LEU A 204 0.32 2.36 -20.27
CA LEU A 204 1.36 1.63 -21.00
C LEU A 204 0.94 1.33 -22.45
N GLN A 205 -0.34 1.00 -22.69
CA GLN A 205 -0.87 0.85 -24.04
C GLN A 205 -0.77 2.16 -24.84
N ALA A 206 -1.09 3.30 -24.21
CA ALA A 206 -0.94 4.61 -24.85
C ALA A 206 0.52 4.96 -25.19
N LEU A 207 1.48 4.36 -24.49
CA LEU A 207 2.93 4.48 -24.74
C LEU A 207 3.45 3.43 -25.75
N GLY A 208 2.59 2.59 -26.32
CA GLY A 208 2.96 1.62 -27.37
C GLY A 208 3.37 0.23 -26.86
N PHE A 209 3.29 -0.04 -25.56
CA PHE A 209 3.59 -1.37 -25.03
C PHE A 209 2.43 -2.35 -25.31
N PRO A 210 2.69 -3.59 -25.76
CA PRO A 210 1.70 -4.66 -25.73
C PRO A 210 1.41 -5.01 -24.27
N VAL A 211 0.15 -4.98 -23.84
CA VAL A 211 -0.21 -5.23 -22.44
C VAL A 211 -1.19 -6.39 -22.32
N GLN A 212 -0.91 -7.30 -21.39
CA GLN A 212 -1.81 -8.35 -20.94
C GLN A 212 -1.96 -8.32 -19.43
N GLY A 213 -3.12 -8.77 -18.94
CA GLY A 213 -3.43 -8.78 -17.51
C GLY A 213 -3.71 -10.19 -17.00
N TYR A 214 -3.24 -10.49 -15.80
CA TYR A 214 -3.57 -11.72 -15.07
C TYR A 214 -4.52 -11.41 -13.91
N ARG A 215 -5.61 -12.18 -13.82
CA ARG A 215 -6.65 -12.04 -12.78
C ARG A 215 -6.80 -13.32 -11.98
N LYS A 216 -7.31 -13.15 -10.76
CA LYS A 216 -7.62 -14.23 -9.82
C LYS A 216 -8.54 -15.33 -10.39
N THR A 217 -9.40 -15.02 -11.36
CA THR A 217 -10.28 -16.04 -11.95
C THR A 217 -9.54 -17.04 -12.86
N ASP A 218 -8.29 -16.75 -13.22
CA ASP A 218 -7.51 -17.54 -14.19
C ASP A 218 -6.44 -18.43 -13.54
N HIS A 219 -6.70 -18.94 -12.33
CA HIS A 219 -5.74 -19.67 -11.49
C HIS A 219 -5.25 -21.04 -11.99
N SER A 220 -5.57 -21.46 -13.22
CA SER A 220 -4.95 -22.70 -13.70
C SER A 220 -3.44 -22.48 -13.83
N VAL A 221 -2.66 -23.47 -13.39
CA VAL A 221 -1.20 -23.45 -13.53
C VAL A 221 -0.82 -23.19 -14.99
N GLU A 222 -1.57 -23.76 -15.94
CA GLU A 222 -1.37 -23.54 -17.37
C GLU A 222 -1.55 -22.08 -17.77
N ASN A 223 -2.62 -21.41 -17.31
CA ASN A 223 -2.86 -20.01 -17.61
C ASN A 223 -1.79 -19.10 -17.00
N TRP A 224 -1.37 -19.38 -15.77
CA TRP A 224 -0.27 -18.66 -15.13
C TRP A 224 1.02 -18.76 -15.94
N GLN A 225 1.43 -19.98 -16.30
CA GLN A 225 2.64 -20.18 -17.08
C GLN A 225 2.55 -19.58 -18.48
N ARG A 226 1.38 -19.66 -19.13
CA ARG A 226 1.14 -19.02 -20.43
C ARG A 226 1.28 -17.50 -20.34
N PHE A 227 0.72 -16.90 -19.29
CA PHE A 227 0.85 -15.48 -19.01
C PHE A 227 2.33 -15.09 -18.81
N LEU A 228 3.08 -15.82 -17.99
CA LEU A 228 4.50 -15.56 -17.76
C LEU A 228 5.34 -15.65 -19.05
N ARG A 229 5.15 -16.71 -19.85
CA ARG A 229 5.86 -16.90 -21.14
C ARG A 229 5.58 -15.80 -22.18
N ALA A 230 4.48 -15.09 -22.02
CA ALA A 230 4.13 -13.96 -22.88
C ALA A 230 4.66 -12.61 -22.36
N SER A 231 5.23 -12.57 -21.15
CA SER A 231 5.64 -11.34 -20.48
C SER A 231 7.16 -11.14 -20.54
N ARG A 232 7.59 -9.96 -21.00
CA ARG A 232 8.99 -9.50 -20.89
C ARG A 232 9.14 -8.47 -19.77
N ILE A 233 8.09 -7.72 -19.47
CA ILE A 233 8.02 -6.91 -18.25
C ILE A 233 6.90 -7.49 -17.39
N LEU A 234 7.20 -7.93 -16.18
CA LEU A 234 6.22 -8.41 -15.22
C LEU A 234 5.98 -7.33 -14.16
N ILE A 235 4.75 -6.81 -14.08
CA ILE A 235 4.36 -5.79 -13.10
C ILE A 235 3.43 -6.42 -12.06
N LEU A 236 3.76 -6.27 -10.78
CA LEU A 236 2.95 -6.75 -9.67
C LEU A 236 2.16 -5.61 -9.03
N LEU A 237 0.83 -5.75 -9.06
CA LEU A 237 -0.18 -4.85 -8.48
C LEU A 237 -1.28 -5.64 -7.74
N ALA A 238 -0.99 -6.89 -7.36
CA ALA A 238 -1.92 -7.77 -6.67
C ALA A 238 -1.87 -7.58 -5.14
N PRO A 239 -2.99 -7.82 -4.43
CA PRO A 239 -2.98 -7.84 -2.97
C PRO A 239 -2.15 -9.02 -2.44
N LEU A 240 -1.59 -8.87 -1.23
CA LEU A 240 -0.98 -9.97 -0.50
C LEU A 240 -2.06 -10.81 0.17
N THR A 241 -2.07 -12.09 -0.17
CA THR A 241 -2.95 -13.14 0.35
C THR A 241 -2.13 -14.40 0.50
N GLU A 242 -2.67 -15.45 1.13
CA GLU A 242 -2.01 -16.76 1.18
C GLU A 242 -1.71 -17.31 -0.24
N GLN A 243 -2.60 -17.03 -1.21
CA GLN A 243 -2.48 -17.51 -2.59
C GLN A 243 -1.48 -16.73 -3.45
N THR A 244 -1.15 -15.49 -3.05
CA THR A 244 -0.24 -14.61 -3.81
C THR A 244 1.12 -14.47 -3.14
N ARG A 245 1.28 -14.99 -1.92
CA ARG A 245 2.57 -15.04 -1.23
C ARG A 245 3.53 -15.97 -1.97
N GLY A 246 4.73 -15.48 -2.28
CA GLY A 246 5.76 -16.23 -2.99
C GLY A 246 5.33 -16.67 -4.39
N MET A 247 4.32 -16.03 -5.01
CA MET A 247 3.83 -16.43 -6.33
C MET A 247 4.85 -16.17 -7.46
N VAL A 248 5.82 -15.30 -7.20
CA VAL A 248 6.98 -15.06 -8.06
C VAL A 248 8.21 -15.68 -7.41
N ASP A 249 8.41 -16.96 -7.69
CA ASP A 249 9.55 -17.78 -7.28
C ASP A 249 10.52 -18.00 -8.46
N ALA A 250 11.58 -18.79 -8.25
CA ALA A 250 12.55 -19.13 -9.29
C ALA A 250 11.89 -19.75 -10.54
N ALA A 251 10.85 -20.57 -10.36
CA ALA A 251 10.15 -21.22 -11.47
C ALA A 251 9.35 -20.20 -12.29
N ALA A 252 8.67 -19.25 -11.64
CA ALA A 252 7.95 -18.17 -12.29
C ALA A 252 8.90 -17.25 -13.07
N LEU A 253 10.03 -16.87 -12.47
CA LEU A 253 11.03 -16.02 -13.10
C LEU A 253 11.63 -16.67 -14.35
N ALA A 254 11.94 -17.97 -14.29
CA ALA A 254 12.49 -18.73 -15.41
C ALA A 254 11.53 -18.90 -16.61
N LEU A 255 10.23 -18.64 -16.41
CA LEU A 255 9.22 -18.72 -17.47
C LEU A 255 9.07 -17.41 -18.26
N LEU A 256 9.61 -16.30 -17.75
CA LEU A 256 9.53 -15.01 -18.44
C LEU A 256 10.33 -15.03 -19.74
N LYS A 257 10.03 -14.06 -20.63
CA LYS A 257 10.78 -13.92 -21.89
C LYS A 257 12.25 -13.54 -21.62
N PRO A 258 13.17 -13.91 -22.53
CA PRO A 258 14.56 -13.45 -22.44
C PRO A 258 14.67 -11.93 -22.32
N GLY A 259 15.58 -11.49 -21.46
CA GLY A 259 15.75 -10.09 -21.09
C GLY A 259 14.56 -9.50 -20.34
N ALA A 260 13.98 -10.31 -19.45
CA ALA A 260 12.82 -9.92 -18.67
C ALA A 260 13.16 -8.95 -17.54
N TRP A 261 12.16 -8.17 -17.14
CA TRP A 261 12.23 -7.25 -16.01
C TRP A 261 11.06 -7.47 -15.05
N LEU A 262 11.33 -7.39 -13.76
CA LEU A 262 10.32 -7.39 -12.71
C LEU A 262 10.08 -5.97 -12.18
N ILE A 263 8.83 -5.56 -12.04
CA ILE A 263 8.44 -4.33 -11.36
C ILE A 263 7.49 -4.71 -10.22
N ASN A 264 7.93 -4.60 -8.97
CA ASN A 264 7.07 -4.84 -7.81
C ASN A 264 6.72 -3.52 -7.12
N ALA A 265 5.47 -3.10 -7.27
CA ALA A 265 4.87 -1.94 -6.60
C ALA A 265 3.61 -2.33 -5.80
N ALA A 266 3.56 -3.61 -5.39
CA ALA A 266 2.44 -4.17 -4.66
C ALA A 266 2.80 -4.44 -3.20
N ARG A 267 3.36 -5.63 -2.92
CA ARG A 267 3.81 -6.08 -1.61
C ARG A 267 5.07 -6.92 -1.81
N GLY A 268 6.07 -6.73 -0.97
CA GLY A 268 7.33 -7.49 -1.04
C GLY A 268 7.12 -9.01 -1.06
N PRO A 269 6.33 -9.59 -0.13
CA PRO A 269 6.14 -11.03 -0.04
C PRO A 269 5.42 -11.72 -1.20
N LEU A 270 5.05 -11.01 -2.27
CA LEU A 270 4.63 -11.65 -3.54
C LEU A 270 5.80 -12.32 -4.25
N VAL A 271 7.01 -11.84 -3.97
CA VAL A 271 8.25 -12.29 -4.58
C VAL A 271 9.07 -13.03 -3.54
N ASP A 272 9.63 -14.17 -3.93
CA ASP A 272 10.72 -14.76 -3.16
C ASP A 272 12.01 -13.96 -3.45
N GLU A 273 12.46 -13.17 -2.47
CA GLU A 273 13.59 -12.27 -2.63
C GLU A 273 14.92 -12.99 -2.85
N ALA A 274 15.07 -14.21 -2.31
CA ALA A 274 16.28 -15.02 -2.49
C ALA A 274 16.33 -15.55 -3.93
N ASP A 275 15.23 -16.07 -4.44
CA ASP A 275 15.10 -16.51 -5.83
C ASP A 275 15.27 -15.34 -6.81
N LEU A 276 14.76 -14.16 -6.47
CA LEU A 276 14.95 -12.95 -7.28
C LEU A 276 16.44 -12.58 -7.40
N LEU A 277 17.18 -12.60 -6.29
CA LEU A 277 18.62 -12.33 -6.30
C LEU A 277 19.38 -13.35 -7.15
N ASP A 278 19.13 -14.65 -6.96
CA ASP A 278 19.75 -15.70 -7.77
C ASP A 278 19.45 -15.54 -9.27
N ALA A 279 18.19 -15.22 -9.60
CA ALA A 279 17.78 -15.00 -10.98
C ALA A 279 18.49 -13.79 -11.63
N LEU A 280 18.71 -12.71 -10.88
CA LEU A 280 19.43 -11.52 -11.34
C LEU A 280 20.92 -11.79 -11.55
N ASP A 281 21.55 -12.47 -10.59
CA ASP A 281 22.97 -12.84 -10.62
C ASP A 281 23.28 -13.78 -11.78
N ARG A 282 22.41 -14.78 -12.01
CA ARG A 282 22.54 -15.75 -13.09
C ARG A 282 22.08 -15.23 -14.45
N GLY A 283 21.49 -14.04 -14.50
CA GLY A 283 20.97 -13.43 -15.73
C GLY A 283 19.75 -14.15 -16.31
N VAL A 284 18.94 -14.80 -15.45
CA VAL A 284 17.61 -15.31 -15.82
C VAL A 284 16.70 -14.13 -16.20
N ILE A 285 16.81 -13.03 -15.45
CA ILE A 285 16.20 -11.74 -15.78
C ILE A 285 17.27 -10.64 -15.86
N ASP A 286 16.96 -9.57 -16.59
CA ASP A 286 17.88 -8.47 -16.86
C ASP A 286 17.78 -7.33 -15.84
N GLY A 287 16.72 -7.30 -15.01
CA GLY A 287 16.64 -6.34 -13.92
C GLY A 287 15.33 -6.34 -13.16
N ALA A 288 15.33 -5.56 -12.08
CA ALA A 288 14.17 -5.37 -11.24
C ALA A 288 14.03 -3.90 -10.80
N GLN A 289 12.80 -3.43 -10.67
CA GLN A 289 12.46 -2.20 -9.97
C GLN A 289 11.51 -2.53 -8.82
N LEU A 290 11.96 -2.25 -7.60
CA LEU A 290 11.33 -2.68 -6.37
C LEU A 290 10.97 -1.45 -5.53
N ASP A 291 9.67 -1.27 -5.30
CA ASP A 291 9.16 -0.26 -4.37
C ASP A 291 8.90 -0.84 -2.97
N VAL A 292 8.79 -2.15 -2.86
CA VAL A 292 8.32 -2.87 -1.67
C VAL A 292 9.17 -4.09 -1.39
N PHE A 293 9.30 -4.44 -0.11
CA PHE A 293 10.17 -5.51 0.39
C PHE A 293 9.47 -6.34 1.47
N CYS A 294 10.01 -7.52 1.78
CA CYS A 294 9.46 -8.41 2.81
C CYS A 294 9.60 -7.80 4.20
N GLU A 295 10.70 -7.09 4.44
CA GLU A 295 10.94 -6.29 5.63
C GLU A 295 11.10 -4.82 5.22
N GLU A 296 10.31 -3.95 5.85
CA GLU A 296 10.33 -2.52 5.60
C GLU A 296 10.46 -1.76 6.93
N PRO A 297 11.41 -0.81 7.04
CA PRO A 297 12.32 -0.31 6.01
C PRO A 297 13.37 -1.34 5.59
N LEU A 298 13.79 -1.30 4.33
CA LEU A 298 14.79 -2.23 3.82
C LEU A 298 16.11 -2.08 4.61
N SER A 299 16.59 -3.19 5.18
CA SER A 299 17.84 -3.21 5.93
C SER A 299 19.01 -2.60 5.12
N PRO A 300 19.85 -1.74 5.71
CA PRO A 300 21.05 -1.22 5.04
C PRO A 300 22.04 -2.32 4.60
N ALA A 301 21.97 -3.51 5.22
CA ALA A 301 22.77 -4.66 4.85
C ALA A 301 22.20 -5.46 3.66
N SER A 302 21.02 -5.09 3.15
CA SER A 302 20.39 -5.80 2.04
C SER A 302 21.25 -5.75 0.77
N PRO A 303 21.45 -6.88 0.07
CA PRO A 303 22.21 -6.92 -1.18
C PRO A 303 21.54 -6.12 -2.31
N PHE A 304 20.22 -5.92 -2.26
CA PHE A 304 19.49 -5.18 -3.28
C PHE A 304 20.00 -3.74 -3.45
N TRP A 305 20.50 -3.10 -2.39
CA TRP A 305 21.03 -1.73 -2.45
C TRP A 305 22.19 -1.57 -3.44
N HIS A 306 23.01 -2.61 -3.59
CA HIS A 306 24.24 -2.56 -4.39
C HIS A 306 24.14 -3.39 -5.67
N HIS A 307 23.03 -4.10 -5.88
CA HIS A 307 22.87 -4.95 -7.05
C HIS A 307 22.70 -4.09 -8.32
N PRO A 308 23.57 -4.21 -9.34
CA PRO A 308 23.63 -3.26 -10.46
C PRO A 308 22.38 -3.26 -11.35
N LYS A 309 21.62 -4.36 -11.35
CA LYS A 309 20.38 -4.51 -12.11
C LYS A 309 19.10 -4.17 -11.32
N VAL A 310 19.23 -3.61 -10.11
CA VAL A 310 18.09 -3.32 -9.23
C VAL A 310 17.92 -1.81 -9.07
N ARG A 311 16.67 -1.34 -9.15
CA ARG A 311 16.27 0.02 -8.77
C ARG A 311 15.34 -0.03 -7.58
N ILE A 312 15.58 0.80 -6.58
CA ILE A 312 14.82 0.83 -5.34
C ILE A 312 14.12 2.16 -5.17
N THR A 313 12.85 2.11 -4.77
CA THR A 313 12.15 3.25 -4.19
C THR A 313 11.54 2.84 -2.84
N PRO A 314 11.45 3.75 -1.86
CA PRO A 314 11.12 3.38 -0.49
C PRO A 314 9.60 3.37 -0.23
N HIS A 315 8.86 2.50 -0.93
CA HIS A 315 7.39 2.36 -0.81
C HIS A 315 6.63 3.65 -1.13
N ILE A 316 6.96 4.27 -2.26
CA ILE A 316 6.40 5.56 -2.71
C ILE A 316 5.70 5.51 -4.06
N ALA A 317 5.52 4.33 -4.67
CA ALA A 317 4.94 4.20 -6.00
C ALA A 317 3.53 4.83 -6.10
N ALA A 318 2.76 4.78 -5.01
CA ALA A 318 1.53 5.54 -4.89
C ALA A 318 1.22 5.88 -3.43
N SER A 319 1.20 7.17 -3.11
CA SER A 319 0.79 7.66 -1.79
C SER A 319 -0.71 7.94 -1.75
N THR A 320 -1.34 7.66 -0.61
CA THR A 320 -2.72 8.09 -0.36
C THR A 320 -2.77 9.62 -0.32
N LEU A 321 -3.54 10.23 -1.22
CA LEU A 321 -3.74 11.68 -1.20
C LEU A 321 -4.89 12.01 -0.25
N MET A 322 -4.59 12.83 0.76
CA MET A 322 -5.53 13.16 1.84
C MET A 322 -6.89 13.63 1.34
N GLN A 323 -6.91 14.66 0.48
CA GLN A 323 -8.15 15.29 0.01
C GLN A 323 -9.04 14.32 -0.80
N PRO A 324 -8.52 13.60 -1.81
CA PRO A 324 -9.27 12.51 -2.45
C PRO A 324 -9.73 11.42 -1.49
N ALA A 325 -8.91 11.04 -0.50
CA ALA A 325 -9.23 9.98 0.46
C ALA A 325 -10.42 10.35 1.37
N VAL A 326 -10.38 11.52 2.01
CA VAL A 326 -11.47 11.97 2.89
C VAL A 326 -12.77 12.16 2.10
N LYS A 327 -12.69 12.70 0.87
CA LYS A 327 -13.86 12.83 -0.01
C LYS A 327 -14.47 11.47 -0.34
N GLN A 328 -13.63 10.47 -0.64
CA GLN A 328 -14.09 9.11 -0.89
C GLN A 328 -14.74 8.51 0.36
N ILE A 329 -14.14 8.66 1.54
CA ILE A 329 -14.67 8.14 2.81
C ILE A 329 -16.02 8.77 3.15
N VAL A 330 -16.13 10.10 3.08
CA VAL A 330 -17.38 10.83 3.35
C VAL A 330 -18.48 10.40 2.39
N ALA A 331 -18.18 10.24 1.09
CA ALA A 331 -19.15 9.75 0.12
C ALA A 331 -19.66 8.33 0.47
N LYS A 332 -18.76 7.42 0.90
CA LYS A 332 -19.14 6.08 1.36
C LYS A 332 -19.98 6.13 2.63
N MET A 333 -19.66 7.00 3.59
CA MET A 333 -20.48 7.20 4.80
C MET A 333 -21.89 7.67 4.44
N GLN A 334 -22.04 8.63 3.52
CA GLN A 334 -23.35 9.09 3.06
C GLN A 334 -24.17 7.98 2.41
N GLN A 335 -23.55 7.10 1.62
CA GLN A 335 -24.19 5.92 1.02
C GLN A 335 -24.70 4.96 2.12
N LEU A 336 -23.85 4.63 3.10
CA LEU A 336 -24.24 3.79 4.23
C LEU A 336 -25.42 4.37 5.02
N MET A 337 -25.44 5.69 5.23
CA MET A 337 -26.54 6.36 5.92
C MET A 337 -27.87 6.29 5.17
N ARG A 338 -27.84 6.10 3.84
CA ARG A 338 -29.03 5.87 3.01
C ARG A 338 -29.41 4.39 2.91
N GLY A 339 -28.69 3.49 3.57
CA GLY A 339 -28.88 2.04 3.46
C GLY A 339 -28.33 1.45 2.16
N GLU A 340 -27.50 2.20 1.42
CA GLU A 340 -26.81 1.72 0.24
C GLU A 340 -25.52 0.99 0.65
N GLN A 341 -25.03 0.09 -0.21
CA GLN A 341 -23.75 -0.60 -0.01
C GLN A 341 -22.66 0.04 -0.89
N PRO A 342 -21.73 0.82 -0.31
CA PRO A 342 -20.61 1.39 -1.06
C PRO A 342 -19.72 0.32 -1.71
N SER A 343 -19.01 0.72 -2.77
CA SER A 343 -17.87 -0.05 -3.31
C SER A 343 -16.73 -0.16 -2.29
N GLY A 344 -15.72 -0.99 -2.56
CA GLY A 344 -14.53 -1.10 -1.72
C GLY A 344 -14.74 -1.80 -0.37
N LEU A 345 -15.90 -2.43 -0.14
CA LEU A 345 -16.07 -3.39 0.94
C LEU A 345 -15.14 -4.58 0.72
N ILE A 346 -14.36 -4.94 1.73
CA ILE A 346 -13.44 -6.07 1.67
C ILE A 346 -14.22 -7.38 1.74
N ASP A 347 -13.87 -8.33 0.88
CA ASP A 347 -14.30 -9.71 1.02
C ASP A 347 -13.34 -10.43 1.98
N ARG A 348 -13.80 -10.71 3.21
CA ARG A 348 -12.99 -11.33 4.27
C ARG A 348 -12.49 -12.73 3.92
N ASP A 349 -13.25 -13.48 3.13
CA ASP A 349 -12.86 -14.83 2.72
C ASP A 349 -11.82 -14.80 1.59
N ARG A 350 -11.76 -13.68 0.85
CA ARG A 350 -10.76 -13.46 -0.22
C ARG A 350 -9.54 -12.64 0.22
N ALA A 351 -9.66 -11.94 1.35
CA ALA A 351 -8.67 -11.06 1.95
C ALA A 351 -8.28 -9.81 1.13
N TYR A 352 -9.19 -9.22 0.33
CA TYR A 352 -8.96 -7.94 -0.39
C TYR A 352 -10.23 -7.23 -0.89
#